data_AF-A0A968JNI4-F1
#
_entry.id   AF-A0A968JNI4-F1
#
_cell.length_a   1.000
_cell.length_b   1.000
_cell.length_c   1.000
_cell.angle_alpha   90.00
_cell.angle_beta   90.00
_cell.angle_gamma   90.00
#
_symmetry.space_group_name_H-M   'P 1'
#
loop_
_entity.id
_entity.type
_entity.pdbx_description
1 polymer ?
#
loop_
_entity_poly.entity_id
_entity_poly.type
_entity_poly.pdbx_seq_one_letter_code
_entity_poly.pdbx_strand_id
1 'polypeptide(L)'
;MSFLDQLGRSASQMVDRAKFEAEKFQRTTRLQGEIGELRHQIHSKLAELGQRTYELHRAGQINSATIAALAQAIDQLRIDLTKREEELSNTQAEVFVEPPAPAGTSAGSTSPRSQHVPVEDEPPPPPPP
;
A
#
# COMPACT_ATOMS: atom_id res chain seq x y z
N MET A 1 63.05 24.77 -12.89
CA MET A 1 61.66 25.10 -12.52
C MET A 1 60.84 23.83 -12.69
N SER A 2 60.26 23.34 -11.60
CA SER A 2 60.11 21.91 -11.29
C SER A 2 58.76 21.31 -11.72
N PHE A 3 58.77 20.31 -12.61
CA PHE A 3 57.59 19.52 -12.99
C PHE A 3 57.01 18.71 -11.81
N LEU A 4 57.86 18.29 -10.88
CA LEU A 4 57.46 17.61 -9.65
C LEU A 4 56.66 18.54 -8.71
N ASP A 5 56.96 19.84 -8.72
CA ASP A 5 56.26 20.84 -7.91
C ASP A 5 54.88 21.19 -8.49
N GLN A 6 54.70 21.06 -9.82
CA GLN A 6 53.39 21.18 -10.47
C GLN A 6 52.50 19.93 -10.24
N LEU A 7 53.08 18.72 -10.30
CA LEU A 7 52.36 17.47 -9.99
C LEU A 7 51.90 17.41 -8.52
N GLY A 8 52.73 17.85 -7.58
CA GLY A 8 52.37 17.93 -6.16
C GLY A 8 51.18 18.87 -5.90
N ARG A 9 51.15 20.04 -6.55
CA ARG A 9 50.02 20.99 -6.44
C ARG A 9 48.73 20.45 -7.08
N SER A 10 48.82 19.73 -8.20
CA SER A 10 47.65 19.11 -8.81
C SER A 10 47.09 17.97 -7.97
N ALA A 11 47.95 17.16 -7.35
CA ALA A 11 47.53 16.10 -6.44
C ALA A 11 46.81 16.65 -5.19
N SER A 12 47.33 17.72 -4.58
CA SER A 12 46.67 18.35 -3.43
C SER A 12 45.31 18.94 -3.80
N GLN A 13 45.19 19.58 -4.98
CA GLN A 13 43.91 20.10 -5.47
C GLN A 13 42.86 19.01 -5.71
N MET A 14 43.27 17.82 -6.18
CA MET A 14 42.36 16.70 -6.36
C MET A 14 41.87 16.11 -5.03
N VAL A 15 42.75 16.04 -4.02
CA VAL A 15 42.38 15.58 -2.67
C VAL A 15 41.41 16.56 -2.00
N ASP A 16 41.67 17.87 -2.09
CA ASP A 16 40.78 18.89 -1.54
C ASP A 16 39.41 18.88 -2.23
N ARG A 17 39.40 18.66 -3.56
CA ARG A 17 38.16 18.53 -4.33
C ARG A 17 37.37 17.29 -3.92
N ALA A 18 38.03 16.14 -3.77
CA ALA A 18 37.38 14.90 -3.35
C ALA A 18 36.79 15.01 -1.94
N LYS A 19 37.51 15.65 -1.01
CA LYS A 19 37.01 15.91 0.35
C LYS A 19 35.77 16.81 0.32
N PHE A 20 35.81 17.90 -0.45
CA PHE A 20 34.67 18.80 -0.62
C PHE A 20 33.46 18.08 -1.23
N GLU A 21 33.68 17.26 -2.26
CA GLU A 21 32.60 16.52 -2.90
C GLU A 21 31.99 15.45 -1.98
N ALA A 22 32.82 14.79 -1.17
CA ALA A 22 32.35 13.84 -0.15
C ALA A 22 31.53 14.55 0.95
N GLU A 23 32.03 15.65 1.50
CA GLU A 23 31.30 16.44 2.52
C GLU A 23 29.98 16.99 1.96
N LYS A 24 30.00 17.47 0.71
CA LYS A 24 28.80 17.92 0.01
C LYS A 24 27.80 16.78 -0.15
N PHE A 25 28.24 15.62 -0.63
CA PHE A 25 27.37 14.46 -0.79
C PHE A 25 26.74 14.04 0.53
N GLN A 26 27.55 13.90 1.59
CA GLN A 26 27.05 13.55 2.92
C GLN A 26 26.01 14.56 3.43
N ARG A 27 26.28 15.86 3.29
CA ARG A 27 25.34 16.91 3.69
C ARG A 27 24.06 16.86 2.85
N THR A 28 24.17 16.67 1.54
CA THR A 28 23.03 16.56 0.64
C THR A 28 22.16 15.35 0.98
N THR A 29 22.75 14.17 1.18
CA THR A 29 22.00 12.95 1.56
C THR A 29 21.28 13.15 2.89
N ARG A 30 21.95 13.73 3.88
CA ARG A 30 21.33 14.05 5.18
C ARG A 30 20.13 15.00 5.01
N LEU A 31 20.32 16.11 4.31
CA LEU A 31 19.26 17.09 4.07
C LEU A 31 18.09 16.50 3.29
N GLN A 32 18.35 15.62 2.32
CA GLN A 32 17.29 14.92 1.58
C GLN A 32 16.45 14.04 2.52
N GLY A 33 17.10 13.32 3.45
CA GLY A 33 16.41 12.55 4.48
C GLY A 33 15.57 13.43 5.40
N GLU A 34 16.14 14.51 5.94
CA GLU A 34 15.43 15.47 6.80
C GLU A 34 14.23 16.11 6.08
N ILE A 35 14.38 16.48 4.81
CA ILE A 35 13.27 17.00 3.98
C ILE A 35 12.18 15.95 3.79
N GLY A 36 12.55 14.70 3.52
CA GLY A 36 11.60 13.60 3.37
C GLY A 36 10.77 13.39 4.64
N GLU A 37 11.44 13.38 5.78
CA GLU A 37 10.80 13.24 7.10
C GLU A 37 9.86 14.42 7.40
N LEU A 38 10.32 15.66 7.19
CA LEU A 38 9.48 16.84 7.38
C LEU A 38 8.24 16.82 6.47
N ARG A 39 8.38 16.36 5.22
CA ARG A 39 7.23 16.19 4.32
C ARG A 39 6.25 15.16 4.87
N HIS A 40 6.73 14.01 5.33
CA HIS A 40 5.87 12.97 5.91
C HIS A 40 5.12 13.50 7.14
N GLN A 41 5.81 14.19 8.04
CA GLN A 41 5.20 14.82 9.22
C GLN A 41 4.12 15.84 8.84
N ILE A 42 4.38 16.69 7.84
CA ILE A 42 3.38 17.65 7.34
C ILE A 42 2.14 16.93 6.81
N HIS A 43 2.32 15.89 5.98
CA HIS A 43 1.19 15.13 5.44
C HIS A 43 0.38 14.43 6.54
N SER A 44 1.05 13.84 7.52
CA SER A 44 0.40 13.22 8.69
C SER A 44 -0.44 14.24 9.47
N LYS A 45 0.12 15.43 9.74
CA LYS A 45 -0.60 16.50 10.47
C LYS A 45 -1.75 17.08 9.67
N LEU A 46 -1.63 17.20 8.35
CA LEU A 46 -2.73 17.61 7.49
C LEU A 46 -3.86 16.59 7.47
N ALA A 47 -3.56 15.29 7.47
CA ALA A 47 -4.57 14.23 7.57
C ALA A 47 -5.31 14.29 8.92
N GLU A 48 -4.56 14.44 10.02
CA GLU A 48 -5.14 14.61 11.37
C GLU A 48 -6.02 15.88 11.45
N LEU A 49 -5.56 16.99 10.88
CA LEU A 49 -6.32 18.23 10.81
C LEU A 49 -7.61 18.06 10.01
N GLY A 50 -7.55 17.40 8.85
CA GLY A 50 -8.72 17.13 8.02
C GLY A 50 -9.77 16.30 8.74
N GLN A 51 -9.34 15.24 9.43
CA GLN A 51 -10.23 14.39 10.23
C GLN A 51 -10.92 15.19 11.35
N ARG A 52 -10.15 15.93 12.15
CA ARG A 52 -10.72 16.78 13.22
C ARG A 52 -11.66 17.84 12.65
N THR A 53 -11.31 18.47 11.53
CA THR A 53 -12.14 19.48 10.87
C THR A 53 -13.48 18.88 10.41
N TYR A 54 -13.45 17.69 9.83
CA TYR A 54 -14.66 16.96 9.44
C TYR A 54 -15.55 16.64 10.65
N GLU A 55 -14.96 16.16 11.75
CA GLU A 55 -15.69 15.88 13.00
C GLU A 55 -16.32 17.13 13.61
N LEU A 56 -15.56 18.23 13.70
CA LEU A 56 -16.03 19.51 14.22
C LEU A 56 -17.14 20.11 13.35
N HIS A 57 -17.04 19.97 12.03
CA HIS A 57 -18.11 20.36 11.10
C HIS A 57 -19.38 19.54 11.33
N ARG A 58 -19.26 18.21 11.46
CA ARG A 58 -20.40 17.33 11.75
C ARG A 58 -21.03 17.63 13.12
N ALA A 59 -20.23 18.04 14.09
CA ALA A 59 -20.70 18.51 15.39
C ALA A 59 -21.32 19.92 15.36
N GLY A 60 -21.33 20.60 14.20
CA GLY A 60 -21.85 21.95 14.04
C GLY A 60 -20.98 23.05 14.67
N GLN A 61 -19.76 22.71 15.09
CA GLN A 61 -18.83 23.62 15.74
C GLN A 61 -18.06 24.50 14.74
N ILE A 62 -17.96 24.06 13.50
CA ILE A 62 -17.37 24.83 12.38
C ILE A 62 -18.39 24.90 11.26
N ASN A 63 -18.72 26.13 10.84
CA ASN A 63 -19.63 26.39 9.73
C ASN A 63 -18.88 27.13 8.62
N SER A 64 -18.54 26.41 7.56
CA SER A 64 -17.94 26.96 6.34
C SER A 64 -18.48 26.22 5.13
N ALA A 65 -18.91 26.96 4.10
CA ALA A 65 -19.42 26.38 2.86
C ALA A 65 -18.39 25.49 2.16
N THR A 66 -17.10 25.84 2.24
CA THR A 66 -16.03 25.04 1.62
C THR A 66 -15.80 23.73 2.35
N ILE A 67 -15.90 23.74 3.69
CA ILE A 67 -15.77 22.53 4.52
C ILE A 67 -17.00 21.65 4.33
N ALA A 68 -18.19 22.24 4.23
CA ALA A 68 -19.43 21.50 3.96
C ALA A 68 -19.36 20.74 2.64
N ALA A 69 -18.86 21.38 1.57
CA ALA A 69 -18.68 20.72 0.27
C ALA A 69 -17.69 19.54 0.35
N LEU A 70 -16.57 19.71 1.05
CA LEU A 70 -15.60 18.63 1.26
C LEU A 70 -16.18 17.49 2.11
N ALA A 71 -16.91 17.80 3.18
CA ALA A 71 -17.56 16.81 4.02
C ALA A 71 -18.60 15.99 3.23
N GLN A 72 -19.42 16.65 2.41
CA GLN A 72 -20.38 15.98 1.54
C GLN A 72 -19.68 15.05 0.52
N ALA A 73 -18.57 15.49 -0.07
CA ALA A 73 -17.79 14.65 -0.99
C ALA A 73 -17.21 13.40 -0.30
N ILE A 74 -16.71 13.54 0.94
CA ILE A 74 -16.23 12.43 1.76
C ILE A 74 -17.36 11.44 2.07
N ASP A 75 -18.56 11.93 2.38
CA ASP A 75 -19.71 11.08 2.66
C ASP A 75 -20.14 10.27 1.43
N GLN A 76 -20.12 10.87 0.24
CA GLN A 76 -20.38 10.14 -1.01
C GLN A 76 -19.32 9.05 -1.26
N LEU A 77 -18.04 9.37 -1.08
CA LEU A 77 -16.96 8.38 -1.24
C LEU A 77 -17.11 7.20 -0.28
N ARG A 78 -17.59 7.43 0.95
CA ARG A 78 -17.85 6.36 1.92
C ARG A 78 -19.00 5.46 1.50
N ILE A 79 -20.09 6.04 0.99
CA ILE A 79 -21.22 5.27 0.46
C ILE A 79 -20.76 4.39 -0.70
N ASP A 80 -20.00 4.96 -1.64
CA ASP A 80 -19.47 4.23 -2.79
C ASP A 80 -18.50 3.12 -2.38
N LEU A 81 -17.66 3.38 -1.36
CA LEU A 81 -16.73 2.40 -0.81
C LEU A 81 -17.48 1.20 -0.21
N THR A 82 -18.47 1.46 0.66
CA THR A 82 -19.28 0.38 1.26
C THR A 82 -19.99 -0.44 0.19
N LYS A 83 -20.58 0.21 -0.81
CA LYS A 83 -21.22 -0.49 -1.93
C LYS A 83 -20.25 -1.41 -2.67
N ARG A 84 -19.04 -0.94 -2.97
CA ARG A 84 -18.01 -1.74 -3.65
C ARG A 84 -17.48 -2.88 -2.78
N GLU A 85 -17.38 -2.68 -1.47
CA GLU A 85 -17.00 -3.73 -0.52
C GLU A 85 -18.07 -4.84 -0.45
N GLU A 86 -19.35 -4.48 -0.44
CA GLU A 86 -20.46 -5.42 -0.52
C GLU A 86 -20.46 -6.20 -1.83
N GLU A 87 -20.28 -5.52 -2.97
CA GLU A 87 -20.14 -6.17 -4.28
C GLU A 87 -18.96 -7.16 -4.30
N LEU A 88 -17.80 -6.76 -3.78
CA LEU A 88 -16.62 -7.62 -3.67
C LEU A 88 -16.86 -8.83 -2.76
N SER A 89 -17.57 -8.65 -1.64
CA SER A 89 -17.97 -9.76 -0.77
C SER A 89 -18.92 -10.73 -1.47
N ASN A 90 -19.89 -10.22 -2.23
CA ASN A 90 -20.84 -11.04 -2.96
C ASN A 90 -20.15 -11.85 -4.07
N THR A 91 -19.26 -11.22 -4.86
CA THR A 91 -18.48 -11.93 -5.89
C THR A 91 -17.57 -13.00 -5.29
N GLN A 92 -17.00 -12.77 -4.09
CA GLN A 92 -16.21 -13.80 -3.41
C GLN A 92 -17.07 -14.96 -2.90
N ALA A 93 -18.33 -14.72 -2.57
CA ALA A 93 -19.28 -15.74 -2.14
C ALA A 93 -19.89 -16.54 -3.30
N GLU A 94 -19.73 -16.08 -4.55
CA GLU A 94 -20.16 -16.80 -5.75
C GLU A 94 -19.30 -18.05 -5.96
N VAL A 95 -19.81 -19.20 -5.50
CA VAL A 95 -19.26 -20.51 -5.85
C VAL A 95 -19.86 -20.94 -7.19
N PHE A 96 -18.99 -21.27 -8.15
CA PHE A 96 -19.39 -21.81 -9.45
C PHE A 96 -20.14 -23.13 -9.24
N VAL A 97 -21.45 -23.13 -9.51
CA VAL A 97 -22.25 -24.35 -9.61
C VAL A 97 -22.29 -24.74 -11.08
N GLU A 98 -21.65 -25.87 -11.40
CA GLU A 98 -21.68 -26.43 -12.74
C GLU A 98 -23.14 -26.75 -13.13
N PRO A 99 -23.64 -26.22 -14.27
CA PRO A 99 -24.99 -26.51 -14.72
C PRO A 99 -25.16 -28.02 -14.91
N PRO A 100 -26.26 -28.65 -14.45
CA PRO A 100 -26.50 -30.04 -14.76
C PRO A 100 -26.52 -30.20 -16.28
N ALA A 101 -25.63 -31.04 -16.79
CA ALA A 101 -25.54 -31.34 -18.21
C ALA A 101 -26.94 -31.66 -18.76
N PRO A 102 -27.30 -31.16 -19.96
CA PRO A 102 -28.60 -31.42 -20.52
C PRO A 102 -28.84 -32.93 -20.57
N ALA A 103 -29.98 -33.37 -20.02
CA ALA A 103 -30.42 -34.75 -20.01
C ALA A 103 -30.62 -35.26 -21.44
N GLY A 104 -29.51 -35.63 -22.08
CA GLY A 104 -29.46 -36.38 -23.31
C GLY A 104 -29.57 -37.86 -22.99
N THR A 105 -30.76 -38.41 -23.22
CA THR A 105 -31.01 -39.77 -23.72
C THR A 105 -30.15 -40.92 -23.16
N SER A 106 -30.82 -41.75 -22.35
CA SER A 106 -30.43 -43.11 -21.99
C SER A 106 -29.95 -43.93 -23.20
N ALA A 107 -28.69 -44.39 -23.16
CA ALA A 107 -28.28 -45.73 -23.60
C ALA A 107 -26.76 -45.92 -23.37
N GLY A 108 -26.39 -46.90 -22.55
CA GLY A 108 -25.03 -47.43 -22.53
C GLY A 108 -24.38 -47.48 -21.14
N SER A 109 -24.54 -48.63 -20.48
CA SER A 109 -23.71 -49.06 -19.37
C SER A 109 -22.22 -48.98 -19.73
N THR A 110 -21.41 -48.29 -18.90
CA THR A 110 -20.09 -48.76 -18.40
C THR A 110 -19.59 -47.77 -17.34
N SER A 111 -19.40 -48.25 -16.10
CA SER A 111 -18.73 -47.50 -15.04
C SER A 111 -17.28 -47.19 -15.40
N PRO A 112 -16.74 -46.06 -14.90
CA PRO A 112 -15.39 -46.04 -14.40
C PRO A 112 -15.32 -45.54 -12.95
N ARG A 113 -15.02 -46.49 -12.06
CA ARG A 113 -14.02 -46.43 -10.98
C ARG A 113 -13.83 -45.08 -10.29
N SER A 114 -14.39 -44.95 -9.08
CA SER A 114 -13.94 -44.02 -8.05
C SER A 114 -12.42 -44.12 -7.86
N GLN A 115 -11.68 -43.07 -8.22
CA GLN A 115 -10.34 -42.85 -7.69
C GLN A 115 -10.51 -42.24 -6.30
N HIS A 116 -10.52 -43.11 -5.30
CA HIS A 116 -10.32 -42.72 -3.91
C HIS A 116 -8.86 -42.27 -3.81
N VAL A 117 -8.63 -40.97 -3.65
CA VAL A 117 -7.37 -40.46 -3.09
C VAL A 117 -7.57 -40.51 -1.57
N PRO A 118 -6.81 -41.31 -0.81
CA PRO A 118 -6.82 -41.20 0.65
C PRO A 118 -6.24 -39.84 1.02
N VAL A 119 -7.09 -38.91 1.45
CA VAL A 119 -6.63 -37.76 2.24
C VAL A 119 -6.44 -38.31 3.65
N GLU A 120 -5.18 -38.44 4.05
CA GLU A 120 -4.79 -38.68 5.43
C GLU A 120 -5.39 -37.56 6.29
N ASP A 121 -6.32 -37.94 7.17
CA ASP A 121 -6.88 -37.10 8.23
C ASP A 121 -5.75 -36.84 9.23
N GLU A 122 -5.05 -35.70 9.10
CA GLU A 122 -4.16 -35.22 10.15
C GLU A 122 -5.01 -34.42 11.17
N PRO A 123 -5.17 -34.90 12.42
CA PRO A 123 -5.94 -34.20 13.43
C PRO A 123 -5.22 -32.94 13.92
N PRO A 124 -5.93 -31.85 14.25
CA PRO A 124 -5.30 -30.62 14.72
C PRO A 124 -4.62 -30.81 16.09
N PRO A 125 -3.48 -30.14 16.34
CA PRO A 125 -2.75 -30.26 17.60
C PRO A 125 -3.55 -29.68 18.79
N PRO A 126 -3.45 -30.28 19.98
CA PRO A 126 -4.13 -29.78 21.17
C PRO A 126 -3.54 -28.45 21.67
N PRO A 127 -4.35 -27.59 22.32
CA PRO A 127 -3.91 -26.29 22.81
C PRO A 127 -2.93 -26.42 23.99
N PRO A 128 -1.97 -25.48 24.13
CA PRO A 128 -0.98 -25.51 25.21
C PRO A 128 -1.59 -25.15 26.58
N PRO A 129 -0.96 -25.58 27.70
CA PRO A 129 -1.41 -25.31 29.08
C PRO A 129 -1.22 -23.85 29.52
#